data_AF-A0A846PGY1-F1
#
_entry.id   AF-A0A846PGY1-F1
#
_cell.length_a   1.000
_cell.length_b   1.000
_cell.length_c   1.000
_cell.angle_alpha   90.00
_cell.angle_beta   90.00
_cell.angle_gamma   90.00
#
_symmetry.space_group_name_H-M   'P 1'
#
loop_
_entity.id
_entity.type
_entity.pdbx_description
1 polymer ?
#
loop_
_entity_poly.entity_id
_entity_poly.type
_entity_poly.pdbx_seq_one_letter_code
_entity_poly.pdbx_strand_id
1 'polypeptide(L)'
;MGTRSMATFVETKDCNILIDPGVALGPYRYGLSPHPLELERMEIHWEHIKRHAEKADVLVVTHYHYDHHEPDEPRLFKNKILLTKHPKENINKSQKKRVAFFLEQLGDLPKRIEFSDGNEFSFGETLIRFSKAVPHGTNTRLGYVTEVCVQEGKEIFVYTSDVQGPSLDEQVQFILDEKPNVIFCDGPMTYMLGYRYSKKSLEMSVENIIRIMEEIKVKKFALDHHFLRDL
;
A
#
# COMPACT_ATOMS: atom_id res chain seq x y z
N MET A 1 -6.28 -18.70 -3.83
CA MET A 1 -5.00 -18.75 -4.59
C MET A 1 -5.03 -17.68 -5.66
N GLY A 2 -3.97 -16.91 -5.79
CA GLY A 2 -3.97 -15.61 -6.46
C GLY A 2 -2.65 -14.85 -6.21
N THR A 3 -2.52 -13.70 -6.84
CA THR A 3 -1.37 -12.81 -6.71
C THR A 3 -1.42 -12.01 -5.42
N ARG A 4 -0.26 -11.52 -4.99
CA ARG A 4 -0.13 -10.49 -3.97
C ARG A 4 -0.02 -9.15 -4.69
N SER A 5 -0.98 -8.28 -4.47
CA SER A 5 -0.98 -6.91 -4.98
C SER A 5 -2.03 -6.12 -4.22
N MET A 6 -1.76 -4.85 -3.98
CA MET A 6 -2.73 -3.87 -3.53
C MET A 6 -2.82 -2.68 -4.48
N ALA A 7 -2.41 -2.87 -5.75
CA ALA A 7 -2.40 -1.81 -6.73
C ALA A 7 -3.79 -1.18 -6.88
N THR A 8 -3.89 0.10 -6.55
CA THR A 8 -5.16 0.83 -6.46
C THR A 8 -5.11 2.09 -7.31
N PHE A 9 -6.02 2.19 -8.28
CA PHE A 9 -6.17 3.37 -9.12
C PHE A 9 -7.28 4.27 -8.56
N VAL A 10 -6.95 5.52 -8.27
CA VAL A 10 -7.86 6.55 -7.78
C VAL A 10 -7.91 7.68 -8.81
N GLU A 11 -9.07 7.88 -9.40
CA GLU A 11 -9.34 8.97 -10.33
C GLU A 11 -9.97 10.14 -9.56
N THR A 12 -9.40 11.33 -9.74
CA THR A 12 -9.97 12.60 -9.27
C THR A 12 -10.11 13.54 -10.46
N LYS A 13 -10.77 14.69 -10.28
CA LYS A 13 -10.94 15.68 -11.34
C LYS A 13 -9.63 16.35 -11.77
N ASP A 14 -8.63 16.39 -10.87
CA ASP A 14 -7.39 17.14 -11.09
C ASP A 14 -6.22 16.23 -11.49
N CYS A 15 -6.21 14.97 -11.06
CA CYS A 15 -5.16 14.01 -11.40
C CYS A 15 -5.59 12.55 -11.22
N ASN A 16 -4.94 11.68 -11.97
CA ASN A 16 -5.04 10.23 -11.80
C ASN A 16 -3.90 9.71 -10.92
N ILE A 17 -4.23 8.96 -9.88
CA ILE A 17 -3.27 8.45 -8.89
C ILE A 17 -3.25 6.93 -8.95
N LEU A 18 -2.07 6.33 -9.13
CA LEU A 18 -1.87 4.88 -9.00
C LEU A 18 -1.02 4.57 -7.77
N ILE A 19 -1.62 3.91 -6.79
CA ILE A 19 -0.99 3.52 -5.53
C ILE A 19 -0.48 2.09 -5.65
N ASP A 20 0.77 1.88 -5.25
CA ASP A 20 1.48 0.60 -5.18
C ASP A 20 1.37 -0.24 -6.46
N PRO A 21 1.93 0.23 -7.60
CA PRO A 21 1.86 -0.43 -8.91
C PRO A 21 2.74 -1.68 -8.99
N GLY A 22 2.53 -2.66 -8.10
CA GLY A 22 3.28 -3.91 -8.06
C GLY A 22 2.36 -5.13 -8.00
N VAL A 23 2.90 -6.26 -8.42
CA VAL A 23 2.26 -7.57 -8.29
C VAL A 23 3.34 -8.63 -8.12
N ALA A 24 3.14 -9.56 -7.20
CA ALA A 24 4.07 -10.67 -7.01
C ALA A 24 3.34 -11.96 -6.65
N LEU A 25 4.05 -13.07 -6.76
CA LEU A 25 3.60 -14.37 -6.26
C LEU A 25 4.27 -14.70 -4.92
N GLY A 26 3.58 -15.50 -4.11
CA GLY A 26 4.24 -16.17 -2.98
C GLY A 26 5.21 -17.22 -3.53
N PRO A 27 6.52 -17.16 -3.22
CA PRO A 27 7.52 -18.02 -3.87
C PRO A 27 7.30 -19.50 -3.60
N TYR A 28 6.92 -19.84 -2.36
CA TYR A 28 6.48 -21.16 -1.97
C TYR A 28 5.32 -21.03 -0.99
N ARG A 29 4.27 -21.82 -1.19
CA ARG A 29 3.16 -21.98 -0.23
C ARG A 29 2.99 -23.45 0.06
N TYR A 30 3.05 -23.82 1.34
CA TYR A 30 2.99 -25.22 1.79
C TYR A 30 4.04 -26.13 1.11
N GLY A 31 5.23 -25.59 0.82
CA GLY A 31 6.32 -26.31 0.15
C GLY A 31 6.15 -26.46 -1.37
N LEU A 32 5.11 -25.87 -1.96
CA LEU A 32 4.83 -25.93 -3.40
C LEU A 32 5.17 -24.61 -4.07
N SER A 33 5.78 -24.70 -5.26
CA SER A 33 5.96 -23.55 -6.17
C SER A 33 4.61 -22.99 -6.65
N PRO A 34 4.56 -21.77 -7.21
CA PRO A 34 3.33 -21.21 -7.74
C PRO A 34 2.72 -22.11 -8.82
N HIS A 35 1.40 -22.26 -8.78
CA HIS A 35 0.69 -23.05 -9.80
C HIS A 35 0.68 -22.27 -11.14
N PRO A 36 0.69 -22.94 -12.32
CA PRO A 36 0.63 -22.25 -13.62
C PRO A 36 -0.49 -21.20 -13.74
N LEU A 37 -1.69 -21.49 -13.24
CA LEU A 37 -2.80 -20.53 -13.19
C LEU A 37 -2.50 -19.26 -12.38
N GLU A 38 -1.60 -19.32 -11.40
CA GLU A 38 -1.17 -18.14 -10.64
C GLU A 38 -0.19 -17.29 -11.43
N LEU A 39 0.68 -17.91 -12.23
CA LEU A 39 1.54 -17.22 -13.19
C LEU A 39 0.68 -16.49 -14.23
N GLU A 40 -0.29 -17.19 -14.84
CA GLU A 40 -1.23 -16.56 -15.78
C GLU A 40 -1.99 -15.40 -15.14
N ARG A 41 -2.41 -15.54 -13.88
CA ARG A 41 -3.11 -14.48 -13.16
C ARG A 41 -2.19 -13.28 -12.87
N MET A 42 -0.92 -13.52 -12.57
CA MET A 42 0.09 -12.48 -12.40
C MET A 42 0.26 -11.65 -13.66
N GLU A 43 0.39 -12.29 -14.82
CA GLU A 43 0.49 -11.60 -16.11
C GLU A 43 -0.76 -10.73 -16.38
N ILE A 44 -1.96 -11.27 -16.15
CA ILE A 44 -3.21 -10.51 -16.33
C ILE A 44 -3.25 -9.27 -15.42
N HIS A 45 -2.92 -9.43 -14.13
CA HIS A 45 -2.89 -8.32 -13.20
C HIS A 45 -1.80 -7.30 -13.54
N TRP A 46 -0.64 -7.77 -13.99
CA TRP A 46 0.43 -6.90 -14.45
C TRP A 46 0.00 -6.04 -15.66
N GLU A 47 -0.67 -6.64 -16.65
CA GLU A 47 -1.22 -5.89 -17.78
C GLU A 47 -2.25 -4.84 -17.34
N HIS A 48 -3.08 -5.13 -16.33
CA HIS A 48 -4.00 -4.14 -15.78
C HIS A 48 -3.27 -2.99 -15.09
N ILE A 49 -2.25 -3.29 -14.28
CA ILE A 49 -1.41 -2.28 -13.62
C ILE A 49 -0.76 -1.38 -14.66
N LYS A 50 -0.17 -1.93 -15.73
CA LYS A 50 0.45 -1.13 -16.81
C LYS A 50 -0.55 -0.19 -17.48
N ARG A 51 -1.75 -0.67 -17.83
CA ARG A 51 -2.81 0.16 -18.44
C ARG A 51 -3.25 1.32 -17.54
N HIS A 52 -3.29 1.11 -16.22
CA HIS A 52 -3.61 2.17 -15.26
C HIS A 52 -2.41 3.11 -15.03
N ALA A 53 -1.19 2.58 -15.04
CA ALA A 53 0.03 3.36 -14.92
C ALA A 53 0.18 4.33 -16.10
N GLU A 54 -0.18 3.92 -17.32
CA GLU A 54 -0.21 4.79 -18.50
C GLU A 54 -1.09 6.04 -18.28
N LYS A 55 -2.25 5.86 -17.65
CA LYS A 55 -3.24 6.92 -17.36
C LYS A 55 -2.89 7.78 -16.14
N ALA A 56 -2.04 7.29 -15.24
CA ALA A 56 -1.70 7.97 -14.00
C ALA A 56 -0.81 9.20 -14.22
N ASP A 57 -1.10 10.29 -13.52
CA ASP A 57 -0.25 11.48 -13.42
C ASP A 57 0.72 11.36 -12.24
N VAL A 58 0.24 10.71 -11.17
CA VAL A 58 0.94 10.50 -9.90
C VAL A 58 1.02 9.00 -9.62
N LEU A 59 2.22 8.50 -9.34
CA LEU A 59 2.40 7.16 -8.76
C LEU A 59 2.80 7.28 -7.29
N VAL A 60 2.24 6.40 -6.48
CA VAL A 60 2.55 6.30 -5.06
C VAL A 60 3.19 4.95 -4.78
N VAL A 61 4.29 4.92 -4.02
CA VAL A 61 4.91 3.69 -3.50
C VAL A 61 5.05 3.81 -1.99
N THR A 62 4.15 3.13 -1.27
CA THR A 62 4.01 3.22 0.19
C THR A 62 5.14 2.54 0.96
N HIS A 63 5.74 1.52 0.35
CA HIS A 63 6.92 0.82 0.84
C HIS A 63 7.53 -0.07 -0.25
N TYR A 64 8.67 -0.68 0.05
CA TYR A 64 9.52 -1.32 -0.97
C TYR A 64 9.40 -2.83 -1.04
N HIS A 65 8.23 -3.41 -0.79
CA HIS A 65 7.97 -4.81 -1.13
C HIS A 65 7.62 -4.95 -2.62
N TYR A 66 8.07 -6.02 -3.27
CA TYR A 66 7.95 -6.17 -4.73
C TYR A 66 6.51 -6.42 -5.20
N ASP A 67 5.58 -6.72 -4.29
CA ASP A 67 4.14 -6.65 -4.57
C ASP A 67 3.58 -5.21 -4.60
N HIS A 68 4.41 -4.17 -4.44
CA HIS A 68 4.01 -2.75 -4.40
C HIS A 68 4.76 -1.86 -5.39
N HIS A 69 5.86 -2.33 -5.98
CA HIS A 69 6.60 -1.63 -7.05
C HIS A 69 7.33 -2.64 -7.93
N GLU A 70 7.56 -2.27 -9.19
CA GLU A 70 8.29 -3.08 -10.17
C GLU A 70 9.54 -2.34 -10.64
N PRO A 71 10.72 -2.63 -10.05
CA PRO A 71 11.97 -1.97 -10.43
C PRO A 71 12.46 -2.34 -11.83
N ASP A 72 12.04 -3.49 -12.39
CA ASP A 72 12.45 -3.92 -13.74
C ASP A 72 11.67 -3.18 -14.85
N GLU A 73 10.65 -2.40 -14.49
CA GLU A 73 9.80 -1.64 -15.42
C GLU A 73 9.81 -0.13 -15.09
N PRO A 74 10.99 0.52 -15.02
CA PRO A 74 11.12 1.90 -14.56
C PRO A 74 10.47 2.91 -15.52
N ARG A 75 10.21 2.51 -16.78
CA ARG A 75 9.52 3.33 -17.78
C ARG A 75 8.09 3.67 -17.40
N LEU A 76 7.45 2.89 -16.52
CA LEU A 76 6.12 3.21 -15.99
C LEU A 76 6.08 4.54 -15.26
N PHE A 77 7.21 4.99 -14.72
CA PHE A 77 7.32 6.23 -13.95
C PHE A 77 7.73 7.44 -14.82
N LYS A 78 7.98 7.24 -16.12
CA LYS A 78 8.49 8.28 -17.01
C LYS A 78 7.54 9.49 -17.08
N ASN A 79 8.08 10.69 -16.88
CA ASN A 79 7.37 11.97 -16.89
C ASN A 79 6.22 12.11 -15.88
N LYS A 80 6.14 11.21 -14.89
CA LYS A 80 5.11 11.23 -13.84
C LYS A 80 5.71 11.70 -12.52
N ILE A 81 4.83 12.05 -11.59
CA ILE A 81 5.25 12.44 -10.24
C ILE A 81 5.26 11.17 -9.38
N LEU A 82 6.39 10.88 -8.75
CA LEU A 82 6.51 9.77 -7.81
C LEU A 82 6.46 10.31 -6.38
N LEU A 83 5.47 9.88 -5.61
CA LEU A 83 5.40 10.08 -4.17
C LEU A 83 5.77 8.75 -3.50
N THR A 84 6.92 8.66 -2.85
CA THR A 84 7.41 7.38 -2.31
C THR A 84 7.88 7.51 -0.88
N LYS A 85 7.84 6.42 -0.12
CA LYS A 85 8.40 6.37 1.24
C LYS A 85 9.83 6.95 1.29
N HIS A 86 10.24 7.48 2.44
CA HIS A 86 11.61 7.99 2.58
C HIS A 86 12.64 6.84 2.48
N PRO A 87 13.69 6.96 1.64
CA PRO A 87 14.62 5.86 1.34
C PRO A 87 15.62 5.56 2.48
N LYS A 88 15.67 6.41 3.51
CA LYS A 88 16.71 6.35 4.56
C LYS A 88 16.17 6.41 5.99
N GLU A 89 14.92 6.82 6.18
CA GLU A 89 14.33 7.04 7.51
C GLU A 89 13.25 6.00 7.75
N ASN A 90 13.14 5.53 9.01
CA ASN A 90 12.18 4.50 9.40
C ASN A 90 12.12 3.37 8.35
N ILE A 91 13.27 2.76 8.09
CA ILE A 91 13.44 1.77 7.03
C ILE A 91 14.34 0.64 7.51
N ASN A 92 13.98 -0.61 7.19
CA ASN A 92 14.82 -1.76 7.54
C ASN A 92 15.86 -2.04 6.45
N LYS A 93 16.78 -2.98 6.72
CA LYS A 93 17.86 -3.35 5.79
C LYS A 93 17.33 -3.88 4.44
N SER A 94 16.21 -4.59 4.44
CA SER A 94 15.62 -5.16 3.21
C SER A 94 15.08 -4.06 2.32
N GLN A 95 14.19 -3.22 2.86
CA GLN A 95 13.60 -2.08 2.17
C GLN A 95 14.69 -1.10 1.70
N LYS A 96 15.72 -0.83 2.51
CA LYS A 96 16.86 0.04 2.13
C LYS A 96 17.60 -0.45 0.88
N LYS A 97 17.79 -1.77 0.73
CA LYS A 97 18.39 -2.34 -0.49
C LYS A 97 17.47 -2.19 -1.69
N ARG A 98 16.18 -2.47 -1.50
CA ARG A 98 15.18 -2.44 -2.57
C ARG A 98 14.94 -1.02 -3.09
N VAL A 99 14.86 -0.02 -2.20
CA VAL A 99 14.74 1.38 -2.63
C VAL A 99 16.00 1.88 -3.32
N ALA A 100 17.20 1.50 -2.85
CA ALA A 100 18.43 1.89 -3.52
C ALA A 100 18.46 1.37 -4.96
N PHE A 101 18.12 0.09 -5.16
CA PHE A 101 17.99 -0.50 -6.49
C PHE A 101 16.88 0.16 -7.32
N PHE A 102 15.71 0.36 -6.73
CA PHE A 102 14.57 0.98 -7.42
C PHE A 102 14.90 2.40 -7.90
N LEU A 103 15.45 3.26 -7.04
CA LEU A 103 15.84 4.62 -7.41
C LEU A 103 16.97 4.63 -8.46
N GLU A 104 17.89 3.66 -8.41
CA GLU A 104 18.91 3.48 -9.45
C GLU A 104 18.27 3.14 -10.81
N GLN A 105 17.29 2.23 -10.85
CA GLN A 105 16.59 1.88 -12.09
C GLN A 105 15.75 3.03 -12.64
N LEU A 106 15.15 3.86 -11.77
CA LEU A 106 14.37 5.03 -12.19
C LEU A 106 15.23 6.09 -12.89
N GLY A 107 16.43 6.38 -12.38
CA GLY A 107 17.27 7.48 -12.85
C GLY A 107 16.48 8.78 -12.95
N ASP A 108 16.59 9.46 -14.10
CA ASP A 108 15.91 10.73 -14.39
C ASP A 108 14.55 10.55 -15.11
N LEU A 109 13.99 9.33 -15.14
CA LEU A 109 12.70 9.09 -15.83
C LEU A 109 11.53 9.84 -15.18
N PRO A 110 11.35 9.84 -13.84
CA PRO A 110 10.26 10.57 -13.21
C PRO A 110 10.41 12.08 -13.40
N LYS A 111 9.27 12.78 -13.53
CA LYS A 111 9.27 14.25 -13.59
C LYS A 111 9.82 14.87 -12.30
N ARG A 112 9.49 14.25 -11.16
CA ARG A 112 10.05 14.53 -9.84
C ARG A 112 9.76 13.35 -8.92
N ILE A 113 10.59 13.22 -7.89
CA ILE A 113 10.43 12.27 -6.80
C ILE A 113 10.31 13.06 -5.50
N GLU A 114 9.24 12.83 -4.76
CA GLU A 114 8.96 13.44 -3.46
C GLU A 114 8.76 12.34 -2.42
N PHE A 115 9.04 12.65 -1.15
CA PHE A 115 8.94 11.66 -0.08
C PHE A 115 7.63 11.78 0.70
N SER A 116 6.95 10.66 0.94
CA SER A 116 5.60 10.64 1.50
C SER A 116 5.53 10.86 3.01
N ASP A 117 6.47 10.33 3.81
CA ASP A 117 6.34 10.20 5.27
C ASP A 117 5.93 11.51 5.99
N GLY A 118 4.64 11.61 6.34
CA GLY A 118 4.05 12.75 7.05
C GLY A 118 3.84 14.02 6.20
N ASN A 119 4.02 13.94 4.88
CA ASN A 119 3.89 15.07 3.96
C ASN A 119 2.51 15.12 3.30
N GLU A 120 2.21 16.29 2.74
CA GLU A 120 0.98 16.57 1.99
C GLU A 120 1.33 17.17 0.62
N PHE A 121 0.54 16.83 -0.40
CA PHE A 121 0.71 17.30 -1.76
C PHE A 121 -0.64 17.70 -2.36
N SER A 122 -0.70 18.86 -2.99
CA SER A 122 -1.90 19.37 -3.64
C SER A 122 -1.78 19.35 -5.17
N PHE A 123 -2.83 18.89 -5.83
CA PHE A 123 -3.01 18.89 -7.28
C PHE A 123 -4.37 19.50 -7.59
N GLY A 124 -4.41 20.78 -7.97
CA GLY A 124 -5.68 21.50 -8.07
C GLY A 124 -6.41 21.53 -6.72
N GLU A 125 -7.62 20.97 -6.66
CA GLU A 125 -8.38 20.81 -5.41
C GLU A 125 -8.25 19.39 -4.81
N THR A 126 -7.51 18.50 -5.47
CA THR A 126 -7.18 17.16 -4.95
C THR A 126 -6.02 17.25 -3.97
N LEU A 127 -6.20 16.66 -2.79
CA LEU A 127 -5.21 16.66 -1.72
C LEU A 127 -4.78 15.24 -1.38
N ILE A 128 -3.47 14.98 -1.42
CA ILE A 128 -2.89 13.69 -1.04
C ILE A 128 -2.08 13.89 0.23
N ARG A 129 -2.54 13.30 1.33
CA ARG A 129 -1.85 13.30 2.62
C ARG A 129 -1.32 11.92 2.93
N PHE A 130 -0.21 11.88 3.66
CA PHE A 130 0.39 10.64 4.08
C PHE A 130 0.56 10.62 5.58
N SER A 131 0.40 9.42 6.16
CA SER A 131 0.80 9.23 7.54
C SER A 131 2.31 9.38 7.69
N LYS A 132 2.77 9.63 8.91
CA LYS A 132 4.18 9.38 9.26
C LYS A 132 4.50 7.91 9.00
N ALA A 133 5.78 7.56 8.94
CA ALA A 133 6.17 6.15 8.88
C ALA A 133 5.51 5.33 10.00
N VAL A 134 4.67 4.36 9.65
CA VAL A 134 4.06 3.41 10.61
C VAL A 134 4.64 2.01 10.39
N PRO A 135 4.71 1.15 11.42
CA PRO A 135 5.25 -0.19 11.27
C PRO A 135 4.53 -0.99 10.19
N HIS A 136 5.30 -1.71 9.40
CA HIS A 136 4.79 -2.68 8.45
C HIS A 136 4.37 -3.95 9.23
N GLY A 137 3.08 -4.07 9.52
CA GLY A 137 2.54 -5.13 10.36
C GLY A 137 2.46 -4.77 11.85
N THR A 138 2.53 -5.79 12.71
CA THR A 138 2.28 -5.65 14.16
C THR A 138 3.48 -5.14 14.97
N ASN A 139 4.61 -4.86 14.31
CA ASN A 139 5.86 -4.40 14.90
C ASN A 139 6.84 -3.93 13.80
N THR A 140 7.97 -3.36 14.17
CA THR A 140 8.92 -2.71 13.24
C THR A 140 9.85 -3.67 12.49
N ARG A 141 9.78 -5.00 12.72
CA ARG A 141 10.73 -5.96 12.11
C ARG A 141 10.67 -5.99 10.59
N LEU A 142 9.47 -5.83 10.01
CA LEU A 142 9.29 -5.80 8.56
C LEU A 142 9.60 -4.41 7.95
N GLY A 143 10.01 -3.45 8.78
CA GLY A 143 10.22 -2.06 8.38
C GLY A 143 8.96 -1.25 8.62
N TYR A 144 8.72 -0.30 7.73
CA TYR A 144 7.63 0.66 7.86
C TYR A 144 6.96 0.88 6.50
N VAL A 145 5.76 1.41 6.54
CA VAL A 145 4.97 1.87 5.38
C VAL A 145 4.54 3.31 5.59
N THR A 146 3.88 3.90 4.60
CA THR A 146 3.09 5.14 4.75
C THR A 146 1.68 4.88 4.26
N GLU A 147 0.69 5.26 5.05
CA GLU A 147 -0.71 5.25 4.65
C GLU A 147 -1.00 6.45 3.76
N VAL A 148 -2.00 6.34 2.90
CA VAL A 148 -2.33 7.36 1.89
C VAL A 148 -3.77 7.80 2.09
N CYS A 149 -3.99 9.10 2.20
CA CYS A 149 -5.30 9.72 2.17
C CYS A 149 -5.41 10.57 0.89
N VAL A 150 -6.42 10.29 0.07
CA VAL A 150 -6.79 11.10 -1.10
C VAL A 150 -8.12 11.78 -0.81
N GLN A 151 -8.14 13.10 -0.88
CA GLN A 151 -9.33 13.90 -0.66
C GLN A 151 -9.67 14.73 -1.91
N GLU A 152 -10.94 14.69 -2.31
CA GLU A 152 -11.55 15.62 -3.25
C GLU A 152 -12.84 16.19 -2.65
N GLY A 153 -12.80 17.47 -2.29
CA GLY A 153 -13.93 18.15 -1.64
C GLY A 153 -14.34 17.45 -0.33
N LYS A 154 -15.49 16.78 -0.34
CA LYS A 154 -16.04 16.03 0.81
C LYS A 154 -15.79 14.53 0.74
N GLU A 155 -15.27 14.01 -0.37
CA GLU A 155 -14.94 12.61 -0.51
C GLU A 155 -13.50 12.37 -0.07
N ILE A 156 -13.34 11.45 0.88
CA ILE A 156 -12.04 11.11 1.46
C ILE A 156 -11.86 9.59 1.38
N PHE A 157 -10.79 9.18 0.71
CA PHE A 157 -10.37 7.80 0.54
C PHE A 157 -9.07 7.55 1.31
N VAL A 158 -9.02 6.49 2.12
CA VAL A 158 -7.79 6.07 2.81
C VAL A 158 -7.37 4.68 2.36
N TYR A 159 -6.09 4.54 2.07
CA TYR A 159 -5.37 3.31 1.78
C TYR A 159 -4.33 3.05 2.87
N THR A 160 -4.47 1.95 3.61
CA THR A 160 -3.62 1.71 4.80
C THR A 160 -2.25 1.13 4.48
N SER A 161 -2.01 0.65 3.26
CA SER A 161 -0.84 -0.19 2.95
C SER A 161 -0.79 -1.45 3.86
N ASP A 162 0.30 -2.21 3.75
CA ASP A 162 0.54 -3.45 4.50
C ASP A 162 0.73 -3.26 6.02
N VAL A 163 -0.36 -3.01 6.76
CA VAL A 163 -0.35 -2.93 8.22
C VAL A 163 -0.68 -4.25 8.92
N GLN A 164 -1.02 -5.30 8.16
CA GLN A 164 -1.42 -6.64 8.60
C GLN A 164 -2.60 -6.63 9.58
N GLY A 165 -3.62 -5.82 9.29
CA GLY A 165 -4.68 -5.48 10.22
C GLY A 165 -4.20 -4.42 11.22
N PRO A 166 -4.83 -3.23 11.27
CA PRO A 166 -4.35 -2.11 12.07
C PRO A 166 -4.41 -2.45 13.55
N SER A 167 -3.28 -2.87 14.12
CA SER A 167 -3.17 -3.42 15.47
C SER A 167 -2.36 -2.52 16.40
N LEU A 168 -1.83 -1.42 15.87
CA LEU A 168 -1.06 -0.42 16.59
C LEU A 168 -1.77 0.94 16.50
N ASP A 169 -1.73 1.71 17.60
CA ASP A 169 -2.41 3.01 17.68
C ASP A 169 -1.97 3.97 16.57
N GLU A 170 -0.68 3.97 16.22
CA GLU A 170 -0.13 4.85 15.18
C GLU A 170 -0.68 4.57 13.76
N GLN A 171 -1.11 3.33 13.49
CA GLN A 171 -1.79 2.96 12.23
C GLN A 171 -3.25 3.42 12.23
N VAL A 172 -3.90 3.38 13.39
CA VAL A 172 -5.31 3.73 13.54
C VAL A 172 -5.51 5.25 13.58
N GLN A 173 -4.59 5.96 14.23
CA GLN A 173 -4.72 7.38 14.50
C GLN A 173 -4.82 8.20 13.22
N PHE A 174 -4.04 7.87 12.19
CA PHE A 174 -4.12 8.53 10.90
C PHE A 174 -5.53 8.42 10.30
N ILE A 175 -6.12 7.23 10.31
CA ILE A 175 -7.48 6.99 9.80
C ILE A 175 -8.51 7.83 10.58
N LEU A 176 -8.41 7.85 11.90
CA LEU A 176 -9.31 8.62 12.78
C LEU A 176 -9.18 10.14 12.57
N ASP A 177 -7.97 10.63 12.31
CA ASP A 177 -7.72 12.05 12.04
C ASP A 177 -8.27 12.47 10.68
N GLU A 178 -8.08 11.62 9.65
CA GLU A 178 -8.53 11.88 8.28
C GLU A 178 -10.05 11.76 8.09
N LYS A 179 -10.73 10.96 8.92
CA LYS A 179 -12.18 10.74 8.91
C LYS A 179 -12.73 10.36 7.51
N PRO A 180 -12.18 9.31 6.88
CA PRO A 180 -12.53 8.95 5.51
C PRO A 180 -13.97 8.47 5.35
N ASN A 181 -14.48 8.58 4.13
CA ASN A 181 -15.75 7.94 3.74
C ASN A 181 -15.53 6.56 3.14
N VAL A 182 -14.36 6.32 2.54
CA VAL A 182 -13.98 5.04 1.93
C VAL A 182 -12.63 4.62 2.48
N ILE A 183 -12.53 3.38 2.95
CA ILE A 183 -11.28 2.81 3.46
C ILE A 183 -10.97 1.53 2.67
N PHE A 184 -9.76 1.42 2.13
CA PHE A 184 -9.16 0.18 1.68
C PHE A 184 -8.05 -0.21 2.66
N CYS A 185 -8.33 -1.24 3.45
CA CYS A 185 -7.56 -1.63 4.62
C CYS A 185 -6.94 -3.01 4.41
N ASP A 186 -5.64 -3.11 4.68
CA ASP A 186 -4.98 -4.41 4.81
C ASP A 186 -5.48 -5.13 6.05
N GLY A 187 -6.05 -6.31 5.86
CA GLY A 187 -6.68 -7.04 6.95
C GLY A 187 -5.70 -7.89 7.76
N PRO A 188 -6.15 -8.45 8.90
CA PRO A 188 -5.31 -9.26 9.77
C PRO A 188 -4.80 -10.52 9.05
N MET A 189 -3.54 -10.88 9.30
CA MET A 189 -2.87 -12.04 8.69
C MET A 189 -3.31 -13.38 9.36
N THR A 190 -4.60 -13.68 9.33
CA THR A 190 -5.23 -14.82 10.05
C THR A 190 -4.68 -16.18 9.65
N TYR A 191 -4.31 -16.38 8.39
CA TYR A 191 -3.65 -17.60 7.89
C TYR A 191 -2.29 -17.92 8.54
N MET A 192 -1.72 -16.98 9.32
CA MET A 192 -0.47 -17.13 10.07
C MET A 192 -0.67 -17.11 11.59
N LEU A 193 -1.92 -17.19 12.06
CA LEU A 193 -2.27 -17.15 13.47
C LEU A 193 -1.60 -18.28 14.26
N GLY A 194 -0.98 -17.93 15.39
CA GLY A 194 -0.25 -18.88 16.24
C GLY A 194 1.19 -19.19 15.78
N TYR A 195 1.61 -18.67 14.63
CA TYR A 195 2.99 -18.80 14.13
C TYR A 195 3.68 -17.44 13.98
N ARG A 196 3.28 -16.65 12.97
CA ARG A 196 3.85 -15.31 12.70
C ARG A 196 2.91 -14.17 13.07
N TYR A 197 1.65 -14.48 13.33
CA TYR A 197 0.64 -13.54 13.78
C TYR A 197 0.07 -13.99 15.13
N SER A 198 -0.01 -13.08 16.10
CA SER A 198 -0.41 -13.43 17.47
C SER A 198 -1.90 -13.26 17.69
N LYS A 199 -2.49 -14.02 18.62
CA LYS A 199 -3.90 -13.86 19.01
C LYS A 199 -4.18 -12.44 19.54
N LYS A 200 -3.25 -11.89 20.32
CA LYS A 200 -3.32 -10.50 20.81
C LYS A 200 -3.36 -9.50 19.64
N SER A 201 -2.55 -9.68 18.61
CA SER A 201 -2.55 -8.80 17.43
C SER A 201 -3.88 -8.88 16.68
N LEU A 202 -4.47 -10.06 16.57
CA LEU A 202 -5.79 -10.25 15.98
C LEU A 202 -6.88 -9.52 16.79
N GLU A 203 -6.89 -9.72 18.11
CA GLU A 203 -7.84 -9.06 19.03
C GLU A 203 -7.74 -7.53 18.91
N MET A 204 -6.52 -6.98 18.99
CA MET A 204 -6.29 -5.54 18.81
C MET A 204 -6.73 -5.04 17.43
N SER A 205 -6.46 -5.79 16.35
CA SER A 205 -6.90 -5.40 15.01
C SER A 205 -8.42 -5.37 14.89
N VAL A 206 -9.13 -6.33 15.49
CA VAL A 206 -10.60 -6.35 15.50
C VAL A 206 -11.15 -5.18 16.30
N GLU A 207 -10.64 -4.94 17.50
CA GLU A 207 -11.04 -3.81 18.36
C GLU A 207 -10.84 -2.47 17.65
N ASN A 208 -9.70 -2.30 16.98
CA ASN A 208 -9.38 -1.08 16.24
C ASN A 208 -10.25 -0.89 14.99
N ILE A 209 -10.55 -1.96 14.24
CA ILE A 209 -11.47 -1.89 13.10
C ILE A 209 -12.87 -1.48 13.58
N ILE A 210 -13.36 -2.08 14.69
CA ILE A 210 -14.63 -1.70 15.30
C ILE A 210 -14.60 -0.22 15.71
N ARG A 211 -13.54 0.22 16.40
CA ARG A 211 -13.34 1.61 16.80
C ARG A 211 -13.40 2.57 15.60
N ILE A 212 -12.71 2.27 14.50
CA ILE A 212 -12.74 3.08 13.28
C ILE A 212 -14.17 3.17 12.72
N MET A 213 -14.90 2.05 12.69
CA MET A 213 -16.27 2.00 12.17
C MET A 213 -17.29 2.72 13.07
N GLU A 214 -17.05 2.77 14.38
CA GLU A 214 -17.92 3.45 15.35
C GLU A 214 -17.66 4.96 15.43
N GLU A 215 -16.39 5.38 15.40
CA GLU A 215 -15.99 6.78 15.52
C GLU A 215 -16.15 7.57 14.21
N ILE A 216 -16.06 6.89 13.05
CA ILE A 216 -16.10 7.52 11.73
C ILE A 216 -17.34 7.07 10.96
N LYS A 217 -17.98 7.99 10.24
CA LYS A 217 -19.08 7.67 9.31
C LYS A 217 -18.55 7.08 8.00
N VAL A 218 -17.91 5.92 8.09
CA VAL A 218 -17.39 5.18 6.93
C VAL A 218 -18.57 4.68 6.09
N LYS A 219 -18.59 5.04 4.81
CA LYS A 219 -19.61 4.55 3.86
C LYS A 219 -19.23 3.20 3.28
N LYS A 220 -17.94 2.98 3.03
CA LYS A 220 -17.40 1.75 2.45
C LYS A 220 -16.09 1.39 3.16
N PHE A 221 -16.01 0.17 3.65
CA PHE A 221 -14.81 -0.38 4.26
C PHE A 221 -14.49 -1.70 3.54
N ALA A 222 -13.37 -1.75 2.82
CA ALA A 222 -12.90 -2.94 2.14
C ALA A 222 -11.67 -3.48 2.89
N LEU A 223 -11.78 -4.70 3.43
CA LEU A 223 -10.69 -5.44 4.05
C LEU A 223 -10.11 -6.42 3.03
N ASP A 224 -8.80 -6.35 2.78
CA ASP A 224 -8.16 -7.12 1.70
C ASP A 224 -6.73 -7.58 2.05
N HIS A 225 -5.96 -7.93 1.01
CA HIS A 225 -4.55 -8.28 0.93
C HIS A 225 -4.07 -9.40 1.81
N HIS A 226 -3.76 -9.18 3.09
CA HIS A 226 -3.39 -10.28 3.98
C HIS A 226 -4.60 -11.11 4.41
N PHE A 227 -5.78 -10.49 4.57
CA PHE A 227 -6.97 -11.21 5.02
C PHE A 227 -7.50 -12.18 3.95
N LEU A 228 -7.46 -11.80 2.67
CA LEU A 228 -7.91 -12.68 1.57
C LEU A 228 -6.92 -13.80 1.21
N ARG A 229 -5.84 -13.96 1.98
CA ARG A 229 -4.90 -15.08 1.83
C ARG A 229 -5.29 -16.30 2.68
N ASP A 230 -6.33 -16.19 3.50
CA ASP A 230 -6.89 -17.33 4.22
C ASP A 230 -7.45 -18.38 3.25
N LEU A 231 -7.44 -19.65 3.67
CA LEU A 231 -7.93 -20.80 2.88
C LEU A 231 -9.27 -21.31 3.39
#